data_AF-A0A803MQ00-F1
#
_entry.id   AF-A0A803MQ00-F1
#
_cell.length_a   1.000
_cell.length_b   1.000
_cell.length_c   1.000
_cell.angle_alpha   90.00
_cell.angle_beta   90.00
_cell.angle_gamma   90.00
#
_symmetry.space_group_name_H-M   'P 1'
#
loop_
_entity.id
_entity.type
_entity.pdbx_description
1 polymer ?
#
loop_
_entity_poly.entity_id
_entity_poly.type
_entity_poly.pdbx_seq_one_letter_code
_entity_poly.pdbx_strand_id
1 'polypeptide(L)'
;MQRRSKQGIRYTFWAILQLLKLYPGRLPDLDLVFQCHDQASIKKDKYKGRKAAFAPPQFHYCGDDSTFDIVFPDWSFWGWPDINIKPWIPLEKDFREGNAMKNWTSREPYAFWKGNLHTGPRQKLGKCNSVKDWNAEIVNQNWGKEVAEGFKNSDLSKQCTHRYKMYMEGNAWSVSEKYILACDSMTLLVNPVYYEFFTRSLIPMKHYWPVNPNNLCHSIKFAVNWGNNNTHKPNGLGDNV
;
A
#
# COMPACT_ATOMS: atom_id res chain seq x y z
N MET A 1 13.89 -6.82 -13.64
CA MET A 1 13.16 -7.84 -12.86
C MET A 1 14.07 -8.61 -11.89
N GLN A 2 15.20 -9.14 -12.34
CA GLN A 2 16.13 -9.97 -11.54
C GLN A 2 16.81 -9.28 -10.33
N ARG A 3 17.00 -7.94 -10.35
CA ARG A 3 17.53 -7.18 -9.19
C ARG A 3 16.51 -7.03 -8.05
N ARG A 4 15.21 -6.93 -8.36
CA ARG A 4 14.15 -6.80 -7.33
C ARG A 4 13.87 -8.11 -6.60
N SER A 5 13.93 -9.26 -7.29
CA SER A 5 13.73 -10.56 -6.65
C SER A 5 14.83 -10.91 -5.64
N LYS A 6 16.09 -10.55 -5.93
CA LYS A 6 17.21 -10.73 -4.99
C LYS A 6 17.10 -9.84 -3.74
N GLN A 7 16.56 -8.62 -3.90
CA GLN A 7 16.31 -7.73 -2.76
C GLN A 7 15.17 -8.25 -1.89
N GLY A 8 14.05 -8.66 -2.49
CA GLY A 8 12.89 -9.21 -1.78
C GLY A 8 13.28 -10.34 -0.84
N ILE A 9 13.99 -11.36 -1.35
CA ILE A 9 14.48 -12.51 -0.56
C ILE A 9 15.33 -12.07 0.63
N ARG A 10 16.31 -11.18 0.41
CA ARG A 10 17.21 -10.69 1.47
C ARG A 10 16.41 -10.03 2.60
N TYR A 11 15.41 -9.21 2.25
CA TYR A 11 14.60 -8.52 3.24
C TYR A 11 13.57 -9.45 3.92
N THR A 12 13.09 -10.51 3.26
CA THR A 12 12.30 -11.57 3.91
C THR A 12 13.10 -12.26 5.01
N PHE A 13 14.33 -12.67 4.71
CA PHE A 13 15.19 -13.30 5.72
C PHE A 13 15.46 -12.34 6.88
N TRP A 14 15.73 -11.07 6.57
CA TRP A 14 15.89 -10.05 7.61
C TRP A 14 14.63 -9.92 8.49
N ALA A 15 13.44 -9.91 7.87
CA ALA A 15 12.15 -9.86 8.57
C ALA A 15 11.96 -11.05 9.53
N ILE A 16 12.25 -12.27 9.05
CA ILE A 16 12.16 -13.48 9.86
C ILE A 16 13.19 -13.44 11.01
N LEU A 17 14.40 -12.94 10.76
CA LEU A 17 15.41 -12.75 11.81
C LEU A 17 14.96 -11.72 12.87
N GLN A 18 14.27 -10.64 12.47
CA GLN A 18 13.69 -9.70 13.45
C GLN A 18 12.61 -10.38 14.29
N LEU A 19 11.76 -11.20 13.69
CA LEU A 19 10.73 -11.95 14.40
C LEU A 19 11.35 -12.90 15.44
N LEU A 20 12.39 -13.66 15.06
CA LEU A 20 13.13 -14.56 15.96
C LEU A 20 13.76 -13.80 17.14
N LYS A 21 14.28 -12.59 16.90
CA LYS A 21 14.86 -11.75 17.95
C LYS A 21 13.80 -11.18 18.91
N LEU A 22 12.61 -10.86 18.42
CA LEU A 22 11.52 -10.33 19.24
C LEU A 22 10.87 -11.41 20.11
N TYR A 23 10.88 -12.67 19.67
CA TYR A 23 10.26 -13.79 20.36
C TYR A 23 11.25 -14.92 20.66
N PRO A 24 12.34 -14.65 21.41
CA PRO A 24 13.38 -15.65 21.68
C PRO A 24 12.81 -16.84 22.45
N GLY A 25 13.06 -18.05 21.95
CA GLY A 25 12.62 -19.30 22.58
C GLY A 25 11.11 -19.57 22.56
N ARG A 26 10.32 -18.75 21.86
CA ARG A 26 8.85 -18.90 21.76
C ARG A 26 8.37 -19.48 20.43
N LEU A 27 9.26 -19.59 19.45
CA LEU A 27 8.95 -20.15 18.15
C LEU A 27 9.29 -21.64 18.15
N PRO A 28 8.34 -22.53 17.80
CA PRO A 28 8.63 -23.94 17.64
C PRO A 28 9.49 -24.20 16.40
N ASP A 29 10.01 -25.41 16.27
CA ASP A 29 10.61 -25.86 15.01
C ASP A 29 9.55 -25.84 13.90
N LEU A 30 9.88 -25.24 12.76
CA LEU A 30 8.95 -25.01 11.67
C LEU A 30 9.67 -25.00 10.30
N ASP A 31 8.99 -25.55 9.31
CA ASP A 31 9.35 -25.45 7.89
C ASP A 31 8.39 -24.49 7.18
N LEU A 32 8.94 -23.53 6.44
CA LEU A 32 8.16 -22.53 5.70
C LEU A 32 8.50 -22.55 4.23
N VAL A 33 7.47 -22.60 3.39
CA VAL A 33 7.58 -22.28 1.96
C VAL A 33 7.16 -20.83 1.79
N PHE A 34 8.09 -19.95 1.38
CA PHE A 34 7.82 -18.53 1.23
C PHE A 34 8.01 -18.08 -0.22
N GLN A 35 6.96 -17.52 -0.82
CA GLN A 35 7.00 -16.90 -2.14
C GLN A 35 7.45 -15.45 -2.03
N CYS A 36 8.52 -15.10 -2.75
CA CYS A 36 9.13 -13.78 -2.71
C CYS A 36 8.86 -12.94 -3.98
N HIS A 37 8.10 -13.47 -4.94
CA HIS A 37 7.66 -12.74 -6.12
C HIS A 37 6.49 -11.79 -5.82
N ASP A 38 6.11 -10.95 -6.78
CA ASP A 38 5.00 -9.99 -6.58
C ASP A 38 3.61 -10.67 -6.72
N GLN A 39 3.44 -11.64 -7.61
CA GLN A 39 2.10 -12.13 -7.99
C GLN A 39 1.67 -13.37 -7.21
N ALA A 40 0.46 -13.35 -6.63
CA ALA A 40 -0.15 -14.48 -5.94
C ALA A 40 -0.14 -15.74 -6.81
N SER A 41 0.33 -16.88 -6.28
CA SER A 41 0.77 -18.00 -7.12
C SER A 41 0.02 -19.31 -6.95
N ILE A 42 -0.59 -19.60 -5.79
CA ILE A 42 -1.26 -20.90 -5.57
C ILE A 42 -2.72 -20.83 -6.03
N LYS A 43 -2.95 -21.01 -7.34
CA LYS A 43 -4.30 -20.87 -7.94
C LYS A 43 -5.27 -21.97 -7.50
N LYS A 44 -6.41 -21.58 -6.92
CA LYS A 44 -7.42 -22.49 -6.36
C LYS A 44 -8.01 -23.47 -7.38
N ASP A 45 -8.13 -23.05 -8.63
CA ASP A 45 -8.65 -23.85 -9.73
C ASP A 45 -7.79 -25.09 -10.04
N LYS A 46 -6.48 -25.04 -9.78
CA LYS A 46 -5.55 -26.16 -9.95
C LYS A 46 -5.64 -27.22 -8.85
N TYR A 47 -6.24 -26.88 -7.70
CA TYR A 47 -6.34 -27.73 -6.52
C TYR A 47 -7.80 -28.03 -6.16
N LYS A 48 -8.56 -28.55 -7.13
CA LYS A 48 -9.95 -29.02 -6.97
C LYS A 48 -10.04 -30.54 -6.93
N GLY A 49 -11.13 -31.06 -6.35
CA GLY A 49 -11.42 -32.49 -6.27
C GLY A 49 -10.30 -33.26 -5.56
N ARG A 50 -9.81 -34.35 -6.16
CA ARG A 50 -8.71 -35.16 -5.60
C ARG A 50 -7.42 -34.38 -5.37
N LYS A 51 -7.23 -33.22 -6.01
CA LYS A 51 -6.03 -32.37 -5.85
C LYS A 51 -6.13 -31.40 -4.67
N ALA A 52 -7.30 -31.23 -4.04
CA ALA A 52 -7.50 -30.24 -2.98
C ALA A 52 -6.60 -30.48 -1.76
N ALA A 53 -6.37 -31.74 -1.38
CA ALA A 53 -5.49 -32.12 -0.27
C ALA A 53 -3.99 -31.84 -0.53
N PHE A 54 -3.62 -31.47 -1.77
CA PHE A 54 -2.23 -31.28 -2.18
C PHE A 54 -1.86 -29.81 -2.41
N ALA A 55 -2.73 -28.86 -2.03
CA ALA A 55 -2.38 -27.44 -2.08
C ALA A 55 -1.24 -27.16 -1.08
N PRO A 56 -0.08 -26.65 -1.52
CA PRO A 56 1.03 -26.40 -0.62
C PRO A 56 0.72 -25.20 0.30
N PRO A 57 1.01 -25.29 1.61
CA PRO A 57 0.95 -24.12 2.49
C PRO A 57 2.10 -23.18 2.14
N GLN A 58 1.78 -22.09 1.45
CA GLN A 58 2.77 -21.13 0.98
C GLN A 58 2.50 -19.75 1.59
N PHE A 59 3.47 -19.23 2.33
CA PHE A 59 3.47 -17.86 2.80
C PHE A 59 3.85 -16.90 1.68
N HIS A 60 3.19 -15.75 1.64
CA HIS A 60 3.41 -14.76 0.61
C HIS A 60 2.97 -13.39 1.13
N TYR A 61 3.38 -12.32 0.47
CA TYR A 61 3.04 -10.96 0.87
C TYR A 61 1.61 -10.54 0.49
N CYS A 62 1.04 -11.17 -0.54
CA CYS A 62 -0.34 -10.96 -0.94
C CYS A 62 -1.02 -12.26 -1.34
N GLY A 63 -2.36 -12.23 -1.29
CA GLY A 63 -3.22 -13.21 -1.94
C GLY A 63 -4.28 -12.49 -2.78
N ASP A 64 -5.01 -13.26 -3.58
CA ASP A 64 -6.24 -12.80 -4.21
C ASP A 64 -7.36 -13.84 -3.96
N ASP A 65 -8.60 -13.55 -4.35
CA ASP A 65 -9.72 -14.47 -4.09
C ASP A 65 -9.62 -15.79 -4.87
N SER A 66 -8.79 -15.82 -5.91
CA SER A 66 -8.48 -16.99 -6.73
C SER A 66 -7.27 -17.79 -6.21
N THR A 67 -6.62 -17.40 -5.11
CA THR A 67 -5.42 -18.09 -4.60
C THR A 67 -5.49 -18.57 -3.14
N PHE A 68 -4.68 -19.56 -2.81
CA PHE A 68 -4.52 -20.12 -1.46
C PHE A 68 -3.32 -19.52 -0.69
N ASP A 69 -2.68 -18.48 -1.22
CA ASP A 69 -1.53 -17.84 -0.57
C ASP A 69 -1.87 -17.41 0.87
N ILE A 70 -1.02 -17.78 1.82
CA ILE A 70 -1.12 -17.39 3.23
C ILE A 70 -0.42 -16.05 3.38
N VAL A 71 -1.20 -14.99 3.58
CA VAL A 71 -0.66 -13.63 3.64
C VAL A 71 0.19 -13.41 4.90
N PHE A 72 1.36 -12.84 4.70
CA PHE A 72 2.35 -12.49 5.72
C PHE A 72 2.77 -11.02 5.53
N PRO A 73 3.10 -10.27 6.61
CA PRO A 73 3.56 -8.90 6.49
C PRO A 73 4.74 -8.76 5.53
N ASP A 74 4.65 -7.80 4.60
CA ASP A 74 5.74 -7.54 3.67
C ASP A 74 7.03 -7.10 4.40
N TRP A 75 8.16 -7.23 3.70
CA TRP A 75 9.47 -6.92 4.28
C TRP A 75 9.65 -5.44 4.66
N SER A 76 8.89 -4.54 4.04
CA SER A 76 8.98 -3.10 4.28
C SER A 76 8.45 -2.67 5.64
N PHE A 77 7.74 -3.53 6.38
CA PHE A 77 7.47 -3.30 7.81
C PHE A 77 8.76 -3.22 8.65
N TRP A 78 9.83 -3.90 8.21
CA TRP A 78 11.16 -3.81 8.81
C TRP A 78 12.05 -2.75 8.16
N GLY A 79 11.48 -1.95 7.26
CA GLY A 79 12.14 -0.88 6.54
C GLY A 79 12.61 -1.29 5.14
N TRP A 80 12.99 -0.28 4.35
CA TRP A 80 13.58 -0.45 3.03
C TRP A 80 14.77 0.51 2.88
N PRO A 81 15.95 0.11 3.40
CA PRO A 81 17.10 0.99 3.51
C PRO A 81 17.64 1.45 2.14
N ASP A 82 17.50 0.63 1.08
CA ASP A 82 17.92 1.00 -0.28
C ASP A 82 17.27 2.28 -0.81
N ILE A 83 16.11 2.67 -0.26
CA ILE A 83 15.37 3.89 -0.62
C ILE A 83 15.02 4.75 0.59
N ASN A 84 15.80 4.62 1.67
CA ASN A 84 15.68 5.41 2.89
C ASN A 84 14.29 5.37 3.58
N ILE A 85 13.60 4.23 3.52
CA ILE A 85 12.37 4.02 4.28
C ILE A 85 12.72 3.35 5.61
N LYS A 86 12.34 4.01 6.72
CA LYS A 86 12.51 3.49 8.08
C LYS A 86 11.61 2.27 8.35
N PRO A 87 11.94 1.42 9.35
CA PRO A 87 11.00 0.43 9.87
C PRO A 87 9.67 1.07 10.30
N TRP A 88 8.59 0.29 10.33
CA TRP A 88 7.24 0.81 10.56
C TRP A 88 7.10 1.58 11.87
N ILE A 89 7.58 1.05 12.99
CA ILE A 89 7.42 1.69 14.32
C ILE A 89 7.97 3.14 14.37
N PRO A 90 9.23 3.42 13.97
CA PRO A 90 9.71 4.80 13.92
C PRO A 90 9.03 5.62 12.82
N LEU A 91 8.70 5.03 11.67
CA LEU A 91 8.02 5.75 10.58
C LEU A 91 6.59 6.19 10.96
N GLU A 92 5.87 5.37 11.71
CA GLU A 92 4.53 5.68 12.22
C GLU A 92 4.57 6.91 13.13
N LYS A 93 5.63 7.08 13.93
CA LYS A 93 5.84 8.28 14.74
C LYS A 93 6.05 9.51 13.85
N ASP A 94 6.88 9.40 12.81
CA ASP A 94 7.08 10.48 11.85
C ASP A 94 5.75 10.87 11.17
N PHE A 95 4.89 9.91 10.83
CA PHE A 95 3.55 10.18 10.29
C PHE A 95 2.69 10.95 11.28
N ARG A 96 2.61 10.52 12.55
CA ARG A 96 1.84 11.22 13.58
C ARG A 96 2.32 12.67 13.76
N GLU A 97 3.63 12.88 13.80
CA GLU A 97 4.23 14.21 13.88
C GLU A 97 3.90 15.04 12.63
N GLY A 98 4.08 14.48 11.44
CA GLY A 98 3.78 15.14 10.16
C GLY A 98 2.30 15.51 10.00
N ASN A 99 1.39 14.64 10.42
CA ASN A 99 -0.06 14.87 10.36
C ASN A 99 -0.49 16.00 11.31
N ALA A 100 0.15 16.11 12.48
CA ALA A 100 -0.11 17.16 13.46
C ALA A 100 0.36 18.55 13.00
N MET A 101 1.26 18.64 12.01
CA MET A 101 1.76 19.92 11.50
C MET A 101 0.69 20.76 10.79
N LYS A 102 -0.34 20.11 10.22
CA LYS A 102 -1.34 20.79 9.38
C LYS A 102 -2.73 20.21 9.58
N ASN A 103 -3.63 21.05 10.10
CA ASN A 103 -5.05 20.72 10.24
C ASN A 103 -5.64 20.24 8.92
N TRP A 104 -6.46 19.20 8.98
CA TRP A 104 -7.10 18.57 7.83
C TRP A 104 -7.70 19.55 6.81
N THR A 105 -8.51 20.48 7.28
CA THR A 105 -9.23 21.46 6.45
C THR A 105 -8.29 22.46 5.75
N SER A 106 -7.06 22.62 6.21
CA SER A 106 -6.06 23.47 5.56
C SER A 106 -5.24 22.72 4.49
N ARG A 107 -5.31 21.38 4.44
CA ARG A 107 -4.64 20.56 3.43
C ARG A 107 -5.23 20.81 2.04
N GLU A 108 -4.44 20.53 1.01
CA GLU A 108 -4.83 20.74 -0.39
C GLU A 108 -6.13 19.96 -0.71
N PRO A 109 -7.16 20.60 -1.29
CA PRO A 109 -8.51 20.03 -1.38
C PRO A 109 -8.70 19.06 -2.56
N TYR A 110 -7.64 18.45 -3.06
CA TYR A 110 -7.68 17.51 -4.19
C TYR A 110 -6.90 16.24 -3.89
N ALA A 111 -7.15 15.20 -4.67
CA ALA A 111 -6.51 13.90 -4.47
C ALA A 111 -5.06 13.90 -4.93
N PHE A 112 -4.21 13.22 -4.17
CA PHE A 112 -2.79 13.12 -4.46
C PHE A 112 -2.30 11.69 -4.50
N TRP A 113 -1.48 11.39 -5.50
CA TRP A 113 -0.73 10.15 -5.61
C TRP A 113 0.68 10.45 -6.14
N LYS A 114 1.69 9.82 -5.54
CA LYS A 114 3.08 9.87 -6.01
C LYS A 114 3.67 8.47 -6.04
N GLY A 115 4.31 8.11 -7.15
CA GLY A 115 4.94 6.79 -7.31
C GLY A 115 5.31 6.47 -8.75
N ASN A 116 5.68 5.22 -9.01
CA ASN A 116 6.04 4.76 -10.36
C ASN A 116 4.79 4.44 -11.19
N LEU A 117 4.50 5.24 -12.23
CA LEU A 117 3.35 5.03 -13.12
C LEU A 117 3.52 3.88 -14.11
N HIS A 118 4.74 3.37 -14.29
CA HIS A 118 5.06 2.39 -15.33
C HIS A 118 4.88 0.93 -14.90
N THR A 119 4.22 0.67 -13.76
CA THR A 119 3.99 -0.69 -13.24
C THR A 119 2.51 -1.02 -13.11
N GLY A 120 2.11 -2.20 -13.59
CA GLY A 120 0.74 -2.70 -13.48
C GLY A 120 -0.31 -1.71 -14.02
N PRO A 121 -1.44 -1.50 -13.32
CA PRO A 121 -2.54 -0.68 -13.82
C PRO A 121 -2.32 0.83 -13.67
N ARG A 122 -1.18 1.28 -13.12
CA ARG A 122 -0.94 2.69 -12.75
C ARG A 122 -0.88 3.65 -13.92
N GLN A 123 -0.59 3.19 -15.14
CA GLN A 123 -0.66 4.03 -16.32
C GLN A 123 -2.07 4.62 -16.52
N LYS A 124 -3.13 3.89 -16.11
CA LYS A 124 -4.51 4.39 -16.14
C LYS A 124 -4.70 5.56 -15.17
N LEU A 125 -4.10 5.49 -13.99
CA LEU A 125 -4.16 6.57 -12.99
C LEU A 125 -3.52 7.86 -13.51
N GLY A 126 -2.41 7.76 -14.27
CA GLY A 126 -1.76 8.90 -14.90
C GLY A 126 -2.67 9.70 -15.85
N LYS A 127 -3.68 9.06 -16.47
CA LYS A 127 -4.68 9.74 -17.32
C LYS A 127 -5.62 10.66 -16.54
N CYS A 128 -5.67 10.52 -15.22
CA CYS A 128 -6.49 11.36 -14.34
C CYS A 128 -5.71 12.58 -13.80
N ASN A 129 -4.49 12.86 -14.27
CA ASN A 129 -3.66 13.95 -13.77
C ASN A 129 -4.13 15.33 -14.26
N SER A 130 -5.17 15.86 -13.63
CA SER A 130 -5.64 17.23 -13.82
C SER A 130 -6.40 17.66 -12.57
N VAL A 131 -5.87 18.64 -11.85
CA VAL A 131 -6.58 19.24 -10.71
C VAL A 131 -7.89 19.88 -11.18
N LYS A 132 -7.86 20.55 -12.34
CA LYS A 132 -9.04 21.22 -12.91
C LYS A 132 -10.13 20.24 -13.34
N ASP A 133 -9.77 19.17 -14.04
CA ASP A 133 -10.75 18.29 -14.67
C ASP A 133 -11.18 17.15 -13.74
N TRP A 134 -10.26 16.64 -12.91
CA TRP A 134 -10.45 15.42 -12.12
C TRP A 134 -10.26 15.60 -10.61
N ASN A 135 -9.87 16.80 -10.14
CA ASN A 135 -9.45 17.03 -8.76
C ASN A 135 -8.37 16.03 -8.30
N ALA A 136 -7.40 15.76 -9.17
CA ALA A 136 -6.34 14.81 -8.89
C ALA A 136 -4.98 15.31 -9.42
N GLU A 137 -3.98 15.23 -8.55
CA GLU A 137 -2.57 15.44 -8.86
C GLU A 137 -1.85 14.08 -8.77
N ILE A 138 -1.27 13.65 -9.89
CA ILE A 138 -0.58 12.37 -10.04
C ILE A 138 0.87 12.63 -10.42
N VAL A 139 1.80 12.34 -9.50
CA VAL A 139 3.22 12.59 -9.69
C VAL A 139 3.95 11.29 -10.02
N ASN A 140 4.49 11.22 -11.24
CA ASN A 140 5.40 10.12 -11.61
C ASN A 140 6.75 10.32 -10.93
N GLN A 141 7.15 9.38 -10.09
CA GLN A 141 8.39 9.46 -9.34
C GLN A 141 9.59 9.05 -10.20
N ASN A 142 10.52 9.99 -10.38
CA ASN A 142 11.79 9.73 -11.06
C ASN A 142 12.80 9.15 -10.07
N TRP A 143 12.91 7.82 -10.04
CA TRP A 143 13.85 7.11 -9.17
C TRP A 143 15.32 7.43 -9.42
N GLY A 144 15.70 7.75 -10.67
CA GLY A 144 17.08 8.17 -10.97
C GLY A 144 17.44 9.49 -10.29
N LYS A 145 16.51 10.44 -10.31
CA LYS A 145 16.65 11.72 -9.60
C LYS A 145 16.66 11.54 -8.08
N GLU A 146 15.74 10.72 -7.54
CA GLU A 146 15.70 10.46 -6.08
C GLU A 146 16.99 9.82 -5.59
N VAL A 147 17.58 8.87 -6.33
CA VAL A 147 18.89 8.30 -6.00
C VAL A 147 19.98 9.37 -5.99
N ALA A 148 20.02 10.24 -7.01
CA ALA A 148 21.01 11.31 -7.11
C ALA A 148 20.88 12.37 -5.99
N GLU A 149 19.65 12.60 -5.50
CA GLU A 149 19.36 13.59 -4.45
C GLU A 149 19.33 12.97 -3.04
N GLY A 150 19.58 11.67 -2.91
CA GLY A 150 19.58 10.96 -1.62
C GLY A 150 18.20 10.80 -1.00
N PHE A 151 17.16 10.59 -1.82
CA PHE A 151 15.78 10.32 -1.41
C PHE A 151 15.11 11.43 -0.59
N LYS A 152 15.66 12.66 -0.66
CA LYS A 152 15.15 13.84 0.08
C LYS A 152 13.70 14.17 -0.25
N ASN A 153 13.28 13.88 -1.48
CA ASN A 153 11.94 14.20 -1.98
C ASN A 153 10.96 13.03 -1.85
N SER A 154 11.39 11.88 -1.31
CA SER A 154 10.57 10.67 -1.15
C SER A 154 10.26 10.31 0.30
N ASP A 155 10.54 11.20 1.26
CA ASP A 155 10.09 11.05 2.64
C ASP A 155 8.56 10.92 2.67
N LEU A 156 8.07 9.79 3.18
CA LEU A 156 6.66 9.43 3.14
C LEU A 156 5.83 10.29 4.10
N SER A 157 6.39 10.60 5.28
CA SER A 157 5.71 11.37 6.33
C SER A 157 5.41 12.82 5.91
N LYS A 158 6.25 13.37 5.02
CA LYS A 158 6.11 14.73 4.49
C LYS A 158 5.15 14.85 3.32
N GLN A 159 4.55 13.74 2.87
CA GLN A 159 3.64 13.69 1.72
C GLN A 159 2.16 13.70 2.12
N CYS A 160 1.85 13.98 3.39
CA CYS A 160 0.49 14.02 3.94
C CYS A 160 -0.12 15.44 3.88
N THR A 161 0.10 16.13 2.75
CA THR A 161 -0.24 17.54 2.55
C THR A 161 -1.61 17.77 1.92
N HIS A 162 -2.29 16.70 1.49
CA HIS A 162 -3.54 16.73 0.74
C HIS A 162 -4.68 16.07 1.53
N ARG A 163 -5.89 16.56 1.30
CA ARG A 163 -7.13 16.01 1.89
C ARG A 163 -7.52 14.64 1.33
N TYR A 164 -6.89 14.16 0.28
CA TYR A 164 -7.20 12.83 -0.22
C TYR A 164 -5.93 12.17 -0.70
N LYS A 165 -5.67 10.96 -0.20
CA LYS A 165 -4.51 10.16 -0.61
C LYS A 165 -5.01 8.90 -1.29
N MET A 166 -4.41 8.56 -2.42
CA MET A 166 -4.86 7.43 -3.23
C MET A 166 -3.96 6.22 -3.04
N TYR A 167 -4.56 5.04 -2.94
CA TYR A 167 -3.88 3.77 -3.09
C TYR A 167 -4.18 3.17 -4.45
N MET A 168 -3.14 2.65 -5.12
CA MET A 168 -3.24 1.94 -6.39
C MET A 168 -2.21 0.82 -6.46
N GLU A 169 -2.68 -0.36 -6.80
CA GLU A 169 -1.86 -1.55 -7.02
C GLU A 169 -0.77 -1.33 -8.07
N GLY A 170 0.30 -2.11 -7.95
CA GLY A 170 1.38 -2.21 -8.94
C GLY A 170 1.18 -3.46 -9.79
N ASN A 171 2.24 -4.27 -9.93
CA ASN A 171 2.11 -5.58 -10.58
C ASN A 171 1.19 -6.54 -9.80
N ALA A 172 1.10 -6.32 -8.49
CA ALA A 172 0.19 -6.96 -7.55
C ALA A 172 -0.15 -5.94 -6.44
N TRP A 173 -0.18 -6.37 -5.18
CA TRP A 173 -0.25 -5.46 -4.03
C TRP A 173 0.87 -4.42 -4.06
N SER A 174 0.68 -3.30 -3.36
CA SER A 174 1.71 -2.28 -3.20
C SER A 174 1.96 -2.00 -1.73
N VAL A 175 3.23 -2.06 -1.33
CA VAL A 175 3.70 -1.75 0.03
C VAL A 175 3.26 -0.38 0.56
N SER A 176 2.79 0.50 -0.34
CA SER A 176 2.32 1.84 -0.05
C SER A 176 0.97 1.91 0.69
N GLU A 177 0.17 0.84 0.73
CA GLU A 177 -1.17 0.88 1.33
C GLU A 177 -1.14 1.43 2.77
N LYS A 178 -0.30 0.85 3.64
CA LYS A 178 -0.13 1.33 5.02
C LYS A 178 0.35 2.78 5.14
N TYR A 179 1.21 3.23 4.23
CA TYR A 179 1.72 4.61 4.23
C TYR A 179 0.65 5.62 3.83
N ILE A 180 -0.24 5.23 2.91
CA ILE A 180 -1.38 6.05 2.49
C ILE A 180 -2.38 6.17 3.64
N LEU A 181 -2.68 5.05 4.32
CA LEU A 181 -3.59 5.04 5.48
C LEU A 181 -3.04 5.87 6.64
N ALA A 182 -1.72 5.83 6.89
CA ALA A 182 -1.07 6.58 7.96
C ALA A 182 -1.02 8.10 7.77
N CYS A 183 -1.39 8.63 6.60
CA CYS A 183 -1.33 10.06 6.34
C CYS A 183 -2.44 10.87 7.03
N ASP A 184 -3.30 10.24 7.84
CA ASP A 184 -4.49 10.91 8.41
C ASP A 184 -5.27 11.62 7.30
N SER A 185 -5.32 10.95 6.14
CA SER A 185 -6.02 11.43 4.97
C SER A 185 -7.18 10.52 4.63
N MET A 186 -8.29 11.11 4.17
CA MET A 186 -9.35 10.33 3.53
C MET A 186 -8.73 9.53 2.39
N THR A 187 -8.64 8.22 2.64
CA THR A 187 -7.95 7.29 1.75
C THR A 187 -8.90 6.89 0.64
N LEU A 188 -8.51 7.15 -0.60
CA LEU A 188 -9.19 6.67 -1.79
C LEU A 188 -8.51 5.37 -2.23
N LEU A 189 -9.13 4.24 -1.91
CA LEU A 189 -8.60 2.93 -2.26
C LEU A 189 -9.16 2.52 -3.62
N VAL A 190 -8.35 2.53 -4.68
CA VAL A 190 -8.77 1.96 -5.96
C VAL A 190 -8.95 0.47 -5.76
N ASN A 191 -10.19 -0.02 -5.96
CA ASN A 191 -10.62 -1.35 -5.52
C ASN A 191 -9.55 -2.41 -5.83
N PRO A 192 -8.89 -2.96 -4.80
CA PRO A 192 -7.76 -3.85 -5.00
C PRO A 192 -8.24 -5.23 -5.46
N VAL A 193 -7.40 -5.90 -6.23
CA VAL A 193 -7.55 -7.33 -6.56
C VAL A 193 -6.83 -8.18 -5.51
N TYR A 194 -5.71 -7.68 -5.02
CA TYR A 194 -4.84 -8.34 -4.05
C TYR A 194 -5.08 -7.78 -2.65
N TYR A 195 -4.97 -8.64 -1.64
CA TYR A 195 -4.99 -8.24 -0.24
C TYR A 195 -3.69 -8.61 0.46
N GLU A 196 -3.24 -7.74 1.35
CA GLU A 196 -2.21 -8.04 2.36
C GLU A 196 -2.87 -8.58 3.65
N PHE A 197 -2.06 -8.86 4.68
CA PHE A 197 -2.54 -9.42 5.94
C PHE A 197 -3.54 -8.53 6.70
N PHE A 198 -3.53 -7.21 6.48
CA PHE A 198 -4.46 -6.26 7.13
C PHE A 198 -5.56 -5.75 6.20
N THR A 199 -5.39 -5.81 4.86
CA THR A 199 -6.32 -5.22 3.89
C THR A 199 -7.75 -5.73 4.07
N ARG A 200 -7.91 -7.02 4.41
CA ARG A 200 -9.23 -7.64 4.64
C ARG A 200 -9.97 -7.13 5.88
N SER A 201 -9.26 -6.50 6.81
CA SER A 201 -9.85 -5.86 7.99
C SER A 201 -10.34 -4.44 7.70
N LEU A 202 -10.04 -3.89 6.51
CA LEU A 202 -10.50 -2.57 6.10
C LEU A 202 -11.96 -2.61 5.68
N ILE A 203 -12.77 -1.70 6.23
CA ILE A 203 -14.20 -1.61 5.97
C ILE A 203 -14.43 -0.43 5.03
N PRO A 204 -14.99 -0.65 3.82
CA PRO A 204 -15.36 0.43 2.91
C PRO A 204 -16.28 1.43 3.60
N MET A 205 -16.13 2.71 3.30
CA MET A 205 -16.89 3.81 3.89
C MET A 205 -16.68 4.04 5.40
N LYS A 206 -15.78 3.28 6.04
CA LYS A 206 -15.32 3.52 7.42
C LYS A 206 -13.81 3.76 7.48
N HIS A 207 -13.02 2.92 6.80
CA HIS A 207 -11.56 3.06 6.79
C HIS A 207 -11.06 3.76 5.51
N TYR A 208 -11.81 3.63 4.41
CA TYR A 208 -11.44 4.21 3.12
C TYR A 208 -12.67 4.44 2.24
N TRP A 209 -12.50 5.27 1.20
CA TRP A 209 -13.45 5.45 0.12
C TRP A 209 -13.11 4.54 -1.08
N PRO A 210 -13.99 3.61 -1.48
CA PRO A 210 -13.73 2.72 -2.61
C PRO A 210 -13.78 3.49 -3.94
N VAL A 211 -12.79 3.28 -4.80
CA VAL A 211 -12.72 3.90 -6.14
C VAL A 211 -12.85 2.82 -7.22
N ASN A 212 -13.79 3.02 -8.14
CA ASN A 212 -14.06 2.09 -9.22
C ASN A 212 -12.99 2.18 -10.32
N PRO A 213 -12.19 1.12 -10.57
CA PRO A 213 -11.11 1.15 -11.57
C PRO A 213 -11.63 1.23 -13.03
N ASN A 214 -12.87 0.84 -13.29
CA ASN A 214 -13.48 0.91 -14.63
C ASN A 214 -13.94 2.32 -15.01
N ASN A 215 -14.17 3.19 -14.02
CA ASN A 215 -14.51 4.60 -14.21
C ASN A 215 -13.64 5.49 -13.33
N LEU A 216 -12.32 5.25 -13.39
CA LEU A 216 -11.33 5.71 -12.42
C LEU A 216 -11.38 7.23 -12.16
N CYS A 217 -11.20 8.06 -13.20
CA CYS A 217 -11.08 9.51 -13.01
C CYS A 217 -12.38 10.15 -12.50
N HIS A 218 -13.54 9.71 -13.00
CA HIS A 218 -14.83 10.18 -12.49
C HIS A 218 -15.09 9.71 -11.06
N SER A 219 -14.72 8.47 -10.72
CA SER A 219 -14.87 7.93 -9.37
C SER A 219 -14.00 8.69 -8.36
N ILE A 220 -12.77 9.05 -8.73
CA ILE A 220 -11.89 9.92 -7.92
C ILE A 220 -12.53 11.30 -7.75
N LYS A 221 -12.91 11.94 -8.87
CA LYS A 221 -13.53 13.28 -8.86
C LYS A 221 -14.77 13.32 -7.98
N PHE A 222 -15.63 12.30 -8.07
CA PHE A 222 -16.84 12.19 -7.27
C PHE A 222 -16.51 12.13 -5.77
N ALA A 223 -15.57 11.27 -5.37
CA ALA A 223 -15.14 11.14 -3.98
C ALA A 223 -14.62 12.47 -3.41
N VAL A 224 -13.76 13.16 -4.18
CA VAL A 224 -13.17 14.44 -3.78
C VAL A 224 -14.23 15.54 -3.68
N ASN A 225 -15.13 15.64 -4.66
CA ASN A 225 -16.22 16.61 -4.64
C ASN A 225 -17.13 16.37 -3.42
N TRP A 226 -17.46 15.12 -3.15
CA TRP A 226 -18.28 14.76 -1.99
C TRP A 226 -17.57 15.16 -0.69
N GLY A 227 -16.30 14.81 -0.51
CA GLY A 227 -15.55 15.12 0.70
C GLY A 227 -15.44 16.62 0.95
N ASN A 228 -15.19 17.41 -0.10
CA ASN A 228 -15.08 18.87 0.02
C ASN A 228 -16.41 19.53 0.36
N ASN A 229 -17.53 18.94 -0.05
CA ASN A 229 -18.88 19.41 0.29
C ASN A 229 -19.37 18.89 1.67
N ASN A 230 -18.63 17.99 2.32
CA ASN A 230 -19.03 17.34 3.58
C ASN A 230 -17.96 17.47 4.68
N THR A 231 -17.20 18.56 4.70
CA THR A 231 -16.08 18.77 5.64
C THR A 231 -16.48 18.83 7.12
N HIS A 232 -17.77 19.03 7.42
CA HIS A 232 -18.31 19.06 8.79
C HIS A 232 -18.69 17.68 9.34
N LYS A 233 -18.78 16.65 8.50
CA LYS A 233 -18.90 15.29 9.02
C LYS A 233 -17.55 14.97 9.65
N PRO A 234 -17.49 14.58 10.94
CA PRO A 234 -16.22 14.18 11.55
C PRO A 234 -15.56 13.17 10.62
N ASN A 235 -14.24 13.27 10.47
CA ASN A 235 -13.36 12.54 9.55
C ASN A 235 -13.34 11.00 9.81
N GLY A 236 -14.50 10.39 10.03
CA GLY A 236 -14.67 8.96 10.28
C GLY A 236 -14.29 8.06 9.10
N LEU A 237 -13.75 8.64 8.02
CA LEU A 237 -13.04 7.98 6.93
C LEU A 237 -11.53 8.26 7.08
N GLY A 238 -10.86 7.56 7.99
CA GLY A 238 -9.41 7.68 8.20
C GLY A 238 -8.98 7.79 9.67
N ASP A 239 -9.79 8.39 10.54
CA ASP A 239 -9.45 8.60 11.98
C ASP A 239 -9.33 7.31 12.82
N ASN A 240 -9.73 6.15 12.27
CA ASN A 240 -9.81 4.86 12.99
C ASN A 240 -9.06 3.71 12.31
N VAL A 241 -8.03 4.01 11.50
CA VAL A 241 -7.20 3.00 10.81
C VAL A 241 -5.85 2.81 11.49
#